data_AF-A0A1M5VMG5-F1
#
_entry.id   AF-A0A1M5VMG5-F1
#
_cell.length_a   1.000
_cell.length_b   1.000
_cell.length_c   1.000
_cell.angle_alpha   90.00
_cell.angle_beta   90.00
_cell.angle_gamma   90.00
#
_symmetry.space_group_name_H-M   'P 1'
#
loop_
_entity.id
_entity.type
_entity.pdbx_description
1 polymer ?
#
loop_
_entity_poly.entity_id
_entity_poly.type
_entity_poly.pdbx_seq_one_letter_code
_entity_poly.pdbx_strand_id
1 'polypeptide(L)' 'MNRWKNYGLWAAIFAFIPMLLEAFGLDVLPTNYEELWKALLSILVIAGIINNPTTENKGFADDKKGN' A
#
# COMPACT_ATOMS: atom_id res chain seq x y z
N MET A 1 -9.05 -21.20 11.05
CA MET A 1 -8.93 -19.79 11.52
C MET A 1 -9.73 -18.90 10.56
N ASN A 2 -10.78 -18.23 11.04
CA ASN A 2 -11.78 -17.56 10.19
C ASN A 2 -11.16 -16.41 9.38
N ARG A 3 -10.99 -16.61 8.06
CA ARG A 3 -10.45 -15.62 7.12
C ARG A 3 -11.20 -14.27 7.17
N TRP A 4 -12.49 -14.33 7.50
CA TRP A 4 -13.40 -13.19 7.66
C TRP A 4 -13.16 -12.35 8.93
N LYS A 5 -12.36 -12.83 9.88
CA LYS A 5 -11.92 -12.07 11.07
C LYS A 5 -10.57 -11.37 10.87
N ASN A 6 -9.98 -11.46 9.69
CA ASN A 6 -8.70 -10.83 9.41
C ASN A 6 -8.89 -9.33 9.17
N TYR A 7 -8.40 -8.51 10.11
CA TYR A 7 -8.44 -7.05 10.01
C TYR A 7 -7.68 -6.52 8.79
N GLY A 8 -6.57 -7.15 8.40
CA GLY A 8 -5.83 -6.80 7.18
C GLY A 8 -6.64 -7.04 5.91
N LEU A 9 -7.46 -8.10 5.88
CA LEU A 9 -8.38 -8.36 4.76
C LEU A 9 -9.43 -7.26 4.65
N TRP A 10 -10.07 -6.89 5.76
CA TRP A 10 -11.06 -5.81 5.76
C TRP A 10 -10.44 -4.46 5.43
N ALA A 11 -9.25 -4.15 5.95
CA ALA A 11 -8.52 -2.94 5.59
C ALA A 11 -8.22 -2.87 4.09
N ALA A 12 -7.80 -3.98 3.48
CA ALA A 12 -7.56 -4.06 2.04
C ALA A 12 -8.87 -3.88 1.24
N ILE A 13 -9.98 -4.49 1.68
CA ILE A 13 -11.30 -4.31 1.06
C ILE A 13 -11.73 -2.84 1.13
N PHE A 14 -11.59 -2.19 2.29
CA PHE A 14 -11.95 -0.79 2.46
C PHE A 14 -11.06 0.16 1.65
N ALA A 15 -9.78 -0.16 1.47
CA ALA A 15 -8.90 0.61 0.59
C ALA A 15 -9.27 0.43 -0.90
N PHE A 16 -9.74 -0.76 -1.29
CA PHE A 16 -10.07 -1.08 -2.68
C PHE A 16 -11.38 -0.43 -3.15
N ILE A 17 -12.40 -0.33 -2.30
CA ILE A 17 -13.70 0.25 -2.66
C ILE A 17 -13.60 1.67 -3.27
N PRO A 18 -12.94 2.66 -2.63
CA PRO A 18 -12.85 4.00 -3.20
C PRO A 18 -12.05 4.05 -4.50
N MET A 19 -10.97 3.27 -4.62
CA MET A 19 -10.22 3.13 -5.88
C MET A 19 -11.08 2.51 -7.00
N LEU A 20 -11.92 1.53 -6.66
CA LEU A 20 -12.83 0.91 -7.61
C LEU A 20 -13.90 1.90 -8.09
N LEU A 21 -14.47 2.71 -7.18
CA LEU A 21 -15.45 3.74 -7.54
C LEU A 21 -14.84 4.83 -8.42
N GLU A 22 -13.60 5.24 -8.13
CA GLU A 22 -12.83 6.17 -8.97
C GLU A 22 -12.59 5.61 -10.38
N ALA A 23 -12.29 4.30 -10.49
CA ALA A 23 -12.16 3.63 -11.79
C ALA A 23 -13.47 3.59 -12.61
N PHE A 24 -14.63 3.70 -11.96
CA PHE A 24 -15.94 3.86 -12.62
C PHE A 24 -16.27 5.32 -12.94
N GLY A 25 -15.37 6.27 -12.67
CA GLY A 25 -15.55 7.70 -12.96
C GLY A 25 -16.35 8.46 -11.89
N LEU A 26 -16.50 7.89 -10.70
CA LEU A 26 -17.05 8.61 -9.55
C LEU A 26 -15.90 9.32 -8.83
N ASP A 27 -15.99 10.64 -8.72
CA ASP A 27 -14.97 11.51 -8.11
C ASP A 27 -15.04 11.43 -6.57
N VAL A 28 -14.85 10.21 -6.03
CA VAL A 28 -14.94 9.90 -4.60
C VAL A 28 -13.60 10.18 -3.89
N LEU A 29 -12.51 10.18 -4.65
CA LEU A 29 -11.18 10.49 -4.16
C LEU A 29 -10.82 11.95 -4.50
N PRO A 30 -10.04 12.62 -3.64
CA PRO A 30 -9.59 13.98 -3.92
C PRO A 30 -8.77 14.02 -5.21
N THR A 31 -8.91 15.08 -6.01
CA THR A 31 -8.13 15.26 -7.27
C THR A 31 -6.61 15.22 -7.06
N ASN A 32 -6.15 15.48 -5.83
CA ASN A 32 -4.76 15.45 -5.39
C ASN A 32 -4.35 14.13 -4.73
N TYR A 33 -5.14 13.05 -4.87
CA TYR A 33 -4.82 11.73 -4.32
C TYR A 33 -3.45 11.23 -4.80
N GLU A 34 -3.14 11.38 -6.08
CA GLU A 34 -1.86 10.97 -6.65
C GLU A 34 -0.68 11.77 -6.07
N GLU A 35 -0.84 13.08 -5.86
CA GLU A 35 0.18 13.94 -5.26
C GLU A 35 0.41 13.60 -3.78
N LEU A 36 -0.67 13.37 -3.02
CA LEU A 36 -0.60 12.93 -1.63
C LEU A 36 0.12 11.58 -1.51
N TRP A 37 -0.20 10.64 -2.39
CA TRP A 37 0.44 9.32 -2.43
C TRP A 37 1.92 9.43 -2.80
N LYS A 38 2.27 10.21 -3.82
CA LYS A 38 3.67 10.48 -4.21
C LYS A 38 4.45 11.18 -3.10
N ALA A 39 3.85 12.12 -2.39
CA ALA A 39 4.48 12.80 -1.25
C ALA A 39 4.72 11.85 -0.08
N LEU A 40 3.76 10.96 0.22
CA LEU A 40 3.96 9.90 1.22
C LEU A 40 5.11 8.99 0.81
N LEU A 41 5.10 8.49 -0.43
CA LEU A 41 6.15 7.61 -0.94
C LEU A 41 7.52 8.31 -0.94
N SER A 42 7.60 9.58 -1.31
CA SER A 42 8.86 10.32 -1.31
C SER A 42 9.42 10.48 0.11
N ILE A 43 8.58 10.74 1.11
CA ILE A 43 8.97 10.75 2.52
C ILE A 43 9.49 9.37 2.93
N LEU A 44 8.78 8.30 2.59
CA LEU A 44 9.18 6.93 2.92
C LEU A 44 10.47 6.50 2.23
N VAL A 45 10.73 7.00 1.02
CA VAL A 45 11.99 6.79 0.28
C VAL A 45 13.14 7.56 0.94
N ILE A 46 12.95 8.84 1.28
CA ILE A 46 13.97 9.65 1.99
C ILE A 46 14.25 9.05 3.38
N ALA A 47 13.22 8.52 4.05
CA ALA A 47 13.34 7.83 5.33
C ALA A 47 13.99 6.44 5.21
N GLY A 48 14.25 5.94 3.99
CA GLY A 48 14.85 4.62 3.75
C GLY A 48 13.93 3.43 4.04
N ILE A 49 12.62 3.66 4.24
CA ILE A 49 11.62 2.61 4.51
C ILE A 49 11.24 1.90 3.21
N ILE A 50 11.08 2.65 2.12
CA ILE A 50 10.82 2.11 0.79
C ILE A 50 12.13 2.16 0.01
N ASN A 51 12.72 0.99 -0.24
CA ASN A 51 13.90 0.87 -1.08
C ASN A 51 13.48 0.99 -2.56
N ASN A 52 14.10 1.90 -3.30
CA ASN A 52 13.94 2.06 -4.75
C ASN A 52 14.16 0.71 -5.46
N PRO A 53 13.38 0.34 -6.51
CA PRO A 53 13.48 -0.94 -7.20
C PRO A 53 14.80 -1.20 -7.96
N THR A 54 15.80 -0.32 -7.87
CA THR A 54 17.18 -0.60 -8.32
C THR A 54 17.97 -1.49 -7.35
N THR A 55 17.42 -1.78 -6.18
CA THR A 55 18.06 -2.64 -5.18
C THR A 55 17.41 -4.02 -5.19
N GLU A 56 18.23 -5.08 -5.26
CA GLU A 56 17.88 -6.49 -5.35
C GLU A 56 17.06 -7.07 -4.18
N ASN A 57 16.51 -6.26 -3.26
CA ASN A 57 15.79 -6.78 -2.10
C ASN A 57 14.28 -6.59 -2.21
N LYS A 58 13.61 -7.63 -2.70
CA LYS A 58 12.15 -7.71 -2.85
C LYS A 58 11.50 -8.14 -1.52
N GLY A 59 11.16 -7.15 -0.69
CA GLY A 59 9.97 -7.22 0.17
C GLY A 59 10.17 -7.28 1.68
N PHE A 60 9.04 -7.07 2.37
CA PHE A 60 8.79 -7.21 3.82
C PHE A 60 8.86 -8.67 4.32
N ALA A 61 9.69 -9.52 3.69
CA ALA A 61 9.94 -10.87 4.19
C ALA A 61 11.17 -10.81 5.09
N ASP A 62 10.93 -10.88 6.39
CA ASP A 62 11.96 -11.18 7.38
C ASP A 62 12.63 -12.50 6.95
N ASP A 63 13.90 -12.44 6.58
CA ASP A 63 14.69 -13.62 6.23
C ASP A 63 14.57 -14.61 7.38
N LYS A 64 14.03 -15.80 7.08
CA LYS A 64 13.95 -16.90 8.04
C LYS A 64 15.33 -17.10 8.68
N LYS A 65 15.44 -16.83 9.99
CA LYS A 65 16.51 -17.42 10.79
C LYS A 65 16.30 -18.94 10.80
N GLY A 66 17.01 -19.61 9.90
CA GLY A 66 17.39 -20.99 10.12
C GLY A 66 18.31 -21.05 11.33
N ASN A 67 17.83 -21.71 12.38
CA ASN A 67 18.57 -22.59 13.28
C ASN A 67 17.57 -23.46 14.02
#